data_AF-A0A7J9LC37-F1
#
_entry.id   AF-A0A7J9LC37-F1
#
_cell.length_a   1.000
_cell.length_b   1.000
_cell.length_c   1.000
_cell.angle_alpha   90.00
_cell.angle_beta   90.00
_cell.angle_gamma   90.00
#
_symmetry.space_group_name_H-M   'P 1'
#
loop_
_entity.id
_entity.type
_entity.pdbx_description
1 polymer ?
#
loop_
_entity_poly.entity_id
_entity_poly.type
_entity_poly.pdbx_seq_one_letter_code
_entity_poly.pdbx_strand_id
1 'polypeptide(L)' 'MKGYVSELWDFTRISVTLNSLQELKKIWDQWDNEIKQLFYSNYGDLRYLLDVKVDKHLFRALGKYWNLAYSCFTFGN' A
#
# COMPACT_ATOMS: atom_id res chain seq x y z
N MET A 1 8.25 -14.86 33.09
CA MET A 1 8.33 -13.62 32.30
C MET A 1 6.91 -13.08 32.12
N LYS A 2 6.61 -11.88 32.60
CA LYS A 2 5.35 -11.20 32.30
C LYS A 2 5.44 -10.69 30.86
N GLY A 3 4.72 -11.34 29.94
CA GLY A 3 4.61 -10.87 28.56
C GLY A 3 3.97 -9.48 28.55
N TYR A 4 4.60 -8.54 27.86
CA TYR A 4 4.05 -7.22 27.65
C TYR A 4 2.80 -7.33 26.76
N VAL A 5 1.63 -7.06 27.34
CA VAL A 5 0.38 -6.94 26.59
C VAL A 5 0.36 -5.51 26.06
N SER A 6 0.58 -5.36 24.75
CA SER A 6 0.42 -4.09 24.08
C SER A 6 -1.06 -3.71 24.13
N GLU A 7 -1.38 -2.57 24.73
CA GLU A 7 -2.72 -1.97 24.68
C GLU A 7 -2.97 -1.52 23.23
N LEU A 8 -3.44 -2.47 22.42
CA LEU A 8 -3.78 -2.26 21.02
C LEU A 8 -4.99 -1.33 20.96
N TRP A 9 -4.80 -0.14 20.39
CA TRP A 9 -5.90 0.73 20.01
C TRP A 9 -6.86 -0.05 19.10
N ASP A 10 -8.17 0.07 19.32
CA ASP A 10 -9.24 -0.61 18.55
C ASP A 10 -9.21 -0.31 17.03
N PHE A 11 -8.29 0.54 16.58
CA PHE A 11 -8.10 0.90 15.19
C PHE A 11 -6.62 1.04 14.84
N THR A 12 -6.21 0.34 13.78
CA THR A 12 -4.95 0.61 13.09
C THR A 12 -5.13 1.84 12.21
N ARG A 13 -4.39 2.92 12.48
CA ARG A 13 -4.28 4.06 11.54
C ARG A 13 -3.28 3.71 10.45
N ILE A 14 -3.76 3.17 9.33
CA ILE A 14 -2.97 3.08 8.11
C ILE A 14 -2.91 4.49 7.51
N SER A 15 -1.76 5.13 7.58
CA SER A 15 -1.53 6.45 6.98
C SER A 15 -1.39 6.29 5.46
N VAL A 16 -2.48 6.53 4.73
CA VAL A 16 -2.48 6.54 3.25
C VAL A 16 -1.91 7.86 2.70
N THR A 17 -1.60 8.82 3.56
CA THR A 17 -1.19 10.19 3.19
C THR A 17 0.25 10.32 2.73
N LEU A 18 1.14 9.35 2.99
CA LEU A 18 2.56 9.46 2.62
C LEU A 18 2.85 9.32 1.13
N ASN A 19 1.87 8.91 0.32
CA ASN A 19 1.94 8.88 -1.13
C ASN A 19 0.52 8.90 -1.68
N SER A 20 -0.06 10.09 -1.87
CA SER A 20 -1.37 10.18 -2.50
C SER A 20 -1.32 9.54 -3.89
N LEU A 21 -2.11 8.48 -4.11
CA LEU A 21 -2.20 7.84 -5.43
C LEU A 21 -2.60 8.84 -6.52
N GLN A 22 -3.38 9.86 -6.18
CA GLN A 22 -3.74 10.92 -7.11
C GLN A 22 -2.53 11.79 -7.50
N GLU A 23 -1.63 12.09 -6.56
CA GLU A 23 -0.40 12.84 -6.84
C GLU A 23 0.57 12.01 -7.66
N LEU A 24 0.73 10.72 -7.32
CA LEU A 24 1.55 9.80 -8.12
C LEU A 24 1.03 9.65 -9.56
N LYS A 25 -0.29 9.66 -9.75
CA LYS A 25 -0.89 9.68 -11.09
C LYS A 25 -0.56 10.97 -11.83
N LYS A 26 -0.71 12.13 -11.19
CA LYS A 26 -0.37 13.43 -11.79
C LYS A 26 1.10 13.50 -12.22
N ILE A 27 2.02 13.04 -11.37
CA ILE A 27 3.45 13.00 -11.69
C ILE A 27 3.70 12.16 -12.95
N TRP A 28 3.11 10.97 -13.00
CA TRP A 28 3.23 10.11 -14.18
C TRP A 28 2.64 10.73 -15.44
N ASP A 29 1.48 11.37 -15.34
CA ASP A 29 0.81 11.96 -16.50
C ASP A 29 1.64 13.11 -17.09
N GLN A 30 2.43 13.80 -16.26
CA GLN A 30 3.34 14.87 -16.66
C GLN A 30 4.65 14.36 -17.30
N TRP A 31 5.02 13.10 -17.12
CA TRP A 31 6.26 12.56 -17.69
C TRP A 31 6.14 12.33 -19.20
N ASP A 32 7.22 12.63 -19.91
CA ASP A 32 7.37 12.27 -21.32
C ASP A 32 7.53 10.75 -21.52
N ASN A 33 7.51 10.33 -22.79
CA ASN A 33 7.59 8.92 -23.14
C ASN A 33 8.97 8.30 -22.83
N GLU A 34 10.06 9.08 -22.88
CA GLU A 34 11.41 8.56 -22.62
C GLU A 34 11.58 8.20 -21.15
N ILE A 35 11.14 9.09 -20.24
CA ILE A 35 11.15 8.84 -18.80
C ILE A 35 10.23 7.66 -18.46
N LYS A 36 9.05 7.57 -19.09
CA LYS A 36 8.14 6.43 -18.92
C LYS A 36 8.80 5.12 -19.34
N GLN A 37 9.48 5.09 -20.48
CA GLN A 37 10.19 3.89 -20.96
C GLN A 37 11.33 3.50 -20.03
N LEU A 38 12.10 4.46 -19.53
CA LEU A 38 13.14 4.20 -18.52
C LEU A 38 12.53 3.61 -17.23
N PHE A 39 11.39 4.12 -16.79
CA PHE A 39 10.68 3.57 -15.63
C PHE A 39 10.24 2.12 -15.89
N TYR A 40 9.61 1.86 -17.04
CA TYR A 40 9.20 0.50 -17.43
C TYR A 40 10.40 -0.46 -17.51
N SER A 41 11.54 -0.02 -18.05
CA SER A 41 12.73 -0.88 -18.12
C SER A 41 13.29 -1.24 -16.74
N ASN A 42 13.17 -0.34 -15.75
CA ASN A 42 13.74 -0.55 -14.41
C ASN A 42 12.78 -1.25 -13.44
N TYR A 43 11.49 -0.99 -13.56
CA TYR A 43 10.48 -1.42 -12.59
C TYR A 43 9.39 -2.31 -13.20
N GLY A 44 9.42 -2.54 -14.52
CA GLY A 44 8.45 -3.34 -15.24
C GLY A 44 7.04 -2.80 -15.07
N ASP A 45 6.12 -3.71 -14.75
CA ASP A 45 4.69 -3.48 -14.67
C ASP A 45 4.24 -2.75 -13.39
N LEU A 46 5.18 -2.21 -12.60
CA LEU A 46 4.88 -1.50 -11.36
C LEU A 46 3.90 -0.34 -11.56
N ARG A 47 3.91 0.31 -12.74
CA ARG A 47 2.97 1.38 -13.07
C ARG A 47 1.51 0.94 -12.95
N TYR A 48 1.17 -0.31 -13.30
CA TYR A 48 -0.22 -0.77 -13.28
C TYR A 48 -0.80 -0.81 -11.86
N LEU A 49 0.04 -0.86 -10.82
CA LEU A 49 -0.40 -0.77 -9.43
C LEU A 49 -1.09 0.58 -9.11
N LEU A 50 -0.76 1.64 -9.85
CA LEU A 50 -1.40 2.94 -9.66
C LEU A 50 -2.86 2.93 -10.14
N ASP A 51 -3.22 2.03 -11.05
CA ASP A 51 -4.58 1.88 -11.58
C ASP A 51 -5.39 0.77 -10.92
N VAL A 52 -4.77 -0.02 -10.03
CA VAL A 52 -5.48 -0.99 -9.20
C VAL A 52 -6.49 -0.26 -8.33
N LYS A 53 -7.77 -0.61 -8.51
CA LYS A 53 -8.84 -0.08 -7.67
C LYS A 53 -8.68 -0.64 -6.26
N VAL A 54 -8.34 0.24 -5.32
CA VAL A 54 -8.37 -0.06 -3.90
C VAL A 54 -9.82 -0.15 -3.46
N ASP A 55 -10.35 -1.36 -3.39
CA ASP A 55 -11.69 -1.60 -2.86
C ASP A 55 -11.67 -1.48 -1.32
N LYS A 56 -12.41 -0.51 -0.79
CA LYS A 56 -12.51 -0.26 0.66
C LYS A 56 -13.07 -1.47 1.41
N HIS A 57 -14.02 -2.20 0.83
CA HIS A 57 -14.59 -3.40 1.43
C HIS A 57 -13.58 -4.55 1.43
N LEU A 58 -12.78 -4.70 0.36
CA LEU A 58 -11.68 -5.66 0.33
C LEU A 58 -10.63 -5.34 1.40
N PHE A 59 -10.18 -4.08 1.49
CA PHE A 59 -9.23 -3.67 2.53
C PHE A 59 -9.80 -3.85 3.94
N ARG A 60 -11.09 -3.57 4.14
CA ARG A 60 -11.77 -3.85 5.41
C ARG A 60 -11.81 -5.34 5.73
N ALA A 61 -12.06 -6.20 4.74
CA ALA A 61 -12.04 -7.64 4.88
C ALA A 61 -10.63 -8.18 5.17
N LEU A 62 -9.60 -7.56 4.58
CA LEU A 62 -8.19 -7.87 4.81
C LEU A 62 -7.65 -7.34 6.13
N GLY A 63 -8.28 -6.30 6.69
CA GLY A 63 -7.88 -5.70 7.97
C GLY A 63 -7.80 -6.71 9.12
N LYS A 64 -8.61 -7.78 9.10
CA LYS A 64 -8.54 -8.87 10.10
C LYS A 64 -7.24 -9.70 10.05
N TYR A 65 -6.49 -9.61 8.94
CA TYR A 65 -5.20 -10.27 8.73
C TYR A 65 -4.02 -9.30 8.88
N TRP A 66 -4.26 -8.04 9.24
CA TRP A 66 -3.19 -7.07 9.44
C TRP A 66 -2.38 -7.42 10.70
N ASN A 67 -1.10 -7.70 10.50
CA ASN A 67 -0.16 -7.93 11.59
C ASN A 67 0.62 -6.65 11.87
N LEU A 68 0.34 -6.03 13.02
CA LEU A 68 0.99 -4.78 13.44
C LEU A 68 2.49 -4.90 13.67
N ALA A 69 2.97 -6.05 14.17
CA ALA A 69 4.39 -6.25 14.45
C ALA A 69 5.26 -6.23 13.20
N TYR A 70 4.69 -6.63 12.05
CA TYR A 70 5.38 -6.70 10.77
C TYR A 70 4.91 -5.65 9.76
N SER A 71 3.86 -4.88 10.09
CA SER A 71 3.23 -3.92 9.18
C SER A 71 2.87 -4.53 7.82
N CYS A 72 2.36 -5.76 7.82
CA CYS A 72 1.95 -6.49 6.62
C CYS A 72 0.72 -7.38 6.88
N PHE A 73 0.08 -7.86 5.81
CA PHE A 73 -1.00 -8.85 5.92
C PHE A 73 -0.40 -10.25 6.04
N THR A 74 -0.82 -11.00 7.06
CA THR A 74 -0.41 -12.39 7.26
C THR A 74 -1.58 -13.33 6.99
N PHE A 75 -1.44 -14.18 5.98
CA PHE A 75 -2.37 -15.27 5.71
C PHE A 75 -1.74 -16.56 6.27
N GLY A 76 -2.43 -17.22 7.19
CA GLY A 76 -1.95 -18.49 7.75
C GLY A 76 -2.03 -19.61 6.72
N ASN A 77 -1.06 -20.52 6.77
CA ASN A 77 -1.25 -21.92 6.40
C ASN A 77 -1.60 -22.71 7.67
#